data_AF-A0A3B9EWG7-F1
#
_entry.id   AF-A0A3B9EWG7-F1
#
_cell.length_a   1.000
_cell.length_b   1.000
_cell.length_c   1.000
_cell.angle_alpha   90.00
_cell.angle_beta   90.00
_cell.angle_gamma   90.00
#
_symmetry.space_group_name_H-M   'P 1'
#
loop_
_entity.id
_entity.type
_entity.pdbx_description
1 polymer ?
#
loop_
_entity_poly.entity_id
_entity_poly.type
_entity_poly.pdbx_seq_one_letter_code
_entity_poly.pdbx_strand_id
1 'polypeptide(L)'
;MRVEGFGGFPVVWMSDKTYQVIKETDHDMLLEEERRLFYVAVTRARDTLYLMTVKGNESQFLEEIPKHLFNPGDPPLGAILEELKTCPECDTQINESYTFCPSCGFKLKFTEKEKQVVLDALEEIPFTPGRNWLSKYLCGKNGDDVQEKHIHGELFGYFEHFSKNTVIALIDQLIEEEKIEKFERNSYPVLKLRDRG
;
A
#
# COMPACT_ATOMS: atom_id res chain seq x y z
N MET A 1 8.32 10.09 -18.13
CA MET A 1 8.72 9.81 -19.53
C MET A 1 9.95 8.92 -19.53
N ARG A 2 9.98 7.90 -20.40
CA ARG A 2 11.15 7.09 -20.78
C ARG A 2 11.59 7.58 -22.16
N VAL A 3 12.87 7.62 -22.53
CA VAL A 3 13.28 8.45 -23.70
C VAL A 3 13.32 7.69 -25.01
N GLU A 4 13.41 6.36 -25.02
CA GLU A 4 13.42 5.63 -26.30
C GLU A 4 12.62 4.32 -26.19
N GLY A 5 11.61 4.18 -27.06
CA GLY A 5 10.71 3.02 -27.13
C GLY A 5 9.22 3.34 -26.94
N PHE A 6 8.40 2.29 -27.00
CA PHE A 6 6.93 2.38 -26.86
C PHE A 6 6.53 3.12 -25.57
N GLY A 7 5.83 4.25 -25.72
CA GLY A 7 5.36 5.08 -24.61
C GLY A 7 6.38 6.11 -24.08
N GLY A 8 7.48 6.34 -24.80
CA GLY A 8 8.49 7.33 -24.43
C GLY A 8 8.20 8.77 -24.87
N PHE A 9 9.13 9.69 -24.62
CA PHE A 9 9.10 11.04 -25.19
C PHE A 9 10.50 11.67 -25.24
N PRO A 10 10.92 12.24 -26.38
CA PRO A 10 10.17 12.45 -27.63
C PRO A 10 9.84 11.14 -28.38
N VAL A 11 8.76 11.15 -29.15
CA VAL A 11 8.32 9.98 -29.94
C VAL A 11 8.61 10.18 -31.43
N VAL A 12 9.88 10.06 -31.80
CA VAL A 12 10.29 10.33 -33.19
C VAL A 12 10.07 9.13 -34.12
N TRP A 13 9.99 7.92 -33.57
CA TRP A 13 10.05 6.66 -34.34
C TRP A 13 8.81 5.75 -34.16
N MET A 14 7.59 6.32 -34.18
CA MET A 14 6.34 5.56 -33.96
C MET A 14 5.64 5.04 -35.22
N SER A 15 6.14 5.33 -36.42
CA SER A 15 5.49 4.86 -37.65
C SER A 15 5.69 3.36 -37.87
N ASP A 16 4.64 2.68 -38.34
CA ASP A 16 4.67 1.28 -38.75
C ASP A 16 5.84 1.04 -39.72
N LYS A 17 6.50 -0.13 -39.66
CA LYS A 17 7.69 -0.45 -40.48
C LYS A 17 7.44 -0.23 -41.98
N THR A 18 6.18 -0.33 -42.40
CA THR A 18 5.69 -0.05 -43.75
C THR A 18 5.75 1.43 -44.13
N TYR A 19 5.48 2.37 -43.21
CA TYR A 19 5.51 3.81 -43.46
C TYR A 19 6.93 4.36 -43.62
N GLN A 20 7.90 3.83 -42.88
CA GLN A 20 9.30 4.28 -42.92
C GLN A 20 9.99 3.96 -44.26
N VAL A 21 9.51 2.93 -44.97
CA VAL A 21 10.05 2.52 -46.29
C VAL A 21 9.47 3.37 -47.42
N ILE A 22 8.27 3.91 -47.23
CA ILE A 22 7.50 4.59 -48.31
C ILE A 22 7.67 6.11 -48.24
N LYS A 23 7.99 6.68 -47.07
CA LYS A 23 8.08 8.12 -46.85
C LYS A 23 9.46 8.51 -46.36
N GLU A 24 10.18 9.32 -47.15
CA GLU A 24 11.38 10.03 -46.68
C GLU A 24 10.97 10.88 -45.47
N THR A 25 11.34 10.42 -44.29
CA THR A 25 10.95 11.04 -43.03
C THR A 25 12.14 11.82 -42.54
N ASP A 26 12.02 13.15 -42.54
CA ASP A 26 13.01 14.04 -41.95
C ASP A 26 12.95 13.91 -40.42
N HIS A 27 13.97 13.25 -39.87
CA HIS A 27 14.10 13.01 -38.44
C HIS A 27 14.13 14.32 -37.64
N ASP A 28 14.84 15.32 -38.15
CA ASP A 28 15.04 16.58 -37.44
C ASP A 28 13.74 17.38 -37.40
N MET A 29 12.97 17.33 -38.49
CA MET A 29 11.62 17.90 -38.53
C MET A 29 10.69 17.27 -37.49
N LEU A 30 10.72 15.94 -37.32
CA LEU A 30 9.89 15.25 -36.32
C LEU A 30 10.36 15.53 -34.89
N LEU A 31 11.67 15.60 -34.66
CA LEU A 31 12.22 15.94 -33.35
C LEU A 31 11.86 17.36 -32.93
N GLU A 32 11.90 18.33 -33.84
CA GLU A 32 11.46 19.71 -33.59
C GLU A 32 9.95 19.81 -33.32
N GLU A 33 9.15 18.96 -33.96
CA GLU A 33 7.72 18.86 -33.66
C GLU A 33 7.47 18.37 -32.23
N GLU A 34 8.12 17.28 -31.81
CA GLU A 34 8.04 16.75 -30.44
C GLU A 34 8.55 17.79 -29.42
N ARG A 35 9.64 18.50 -29.74
CA ARG A 35 10.15 19.61 -28.94
C ARG A 35 9.12 20.72 -28.79
N ARG A 36 8.43 21.11 -29.87
CA ARG A 36 7.35 22.10 -29.81
C ARG A 36 6.20 21.62 -28.92
N LEU A 37 5.78 20.37 -29.06
CA LEU A 37 4.73 19.78 -28.22
C LEU A 37 5.09 19.81 -26.73
N PHE A 38 6.35 19.52 -26.40
CA PHE A 38 6.86 19.61 -25.04
C PHE A 38 6.68 21.02 -24.45
N TYR A 39 7.20 22.04 -25.14
CA TYR A 39 7.13 23.41 -24.66
C TYR A 39 5.70 23.96 -24.63
N VAL A 40 4.87 23.56 -25.58
CA VAL A 40 3.45 23.91 -25.58
C VAL A 40 2.74 23.35 -24.34
N ALA A 41 3.05 22.13 -23.92
CA ALA A 41 2.51 21.57 -22.69
C ALA A 41 3.02 22.30 -21.44
N VAL A 42 4.34 22.58 -21.39
CA VAL A 42 4.98 23.31 -20.28
C VAL A 42 4.39 24.71 -20.11
N THR A 43 4.27 25.46 -21.20
CA THR A 43 3.80 26.87 -21.19
C THR A 43 2.28 27.02 -21.04
N ARG A 44 1.50 25.95 -21.22
CA ARG A 44 0.06 25.94 -20.96
C ARG A 44 -0.30 25.73 -19.50
N ALA A 45 0.64 25.30 -18.66
CA ALA A 45 0.41 25.21 -17.24
C ALA A 45 0.22 26.62 -16.66
N ARG A 46 -0.82 26.80 -15.85
CA ARG A 46 -1.21 28.12 -15.32
C ARG A 46 -0.40 28.52 -14.10
N ASP A 47 -0.38 27.68 -13.08
CA ASP A 47 0.18 28.02 -11.77
C ASP A 47 1.31 27.05 -11.33
N THR A 48 1.14 25.74 -11.51
CA THR A 48 2.15 24.73 -11.11
C THR A 48 2.18 23.57 -12.10
N LEU A 49 3.37 23.12 -12.48
CA LEU A 49 3.60 22.03 -13.42
C LEU A 49 4.42 20.92 -12.74
N TYR A 50 3.87 19.71 -12.72
CA TYR A 50 4.58 18.51 -12.26
C TYR A 50 5.07 17.71 -13.48
N LEU A 51 6.38 17.56 -13.60
CA LEU A 51 7.02 16.74 -14.63
C LEU A 51 7.47 15.40 -14.03
N MET A 52 6.92 14.30 -14.51
CA MET A 52 7.24 12.95 -14.02
C MET A 52 8.16 12.22 -15.00
N THR A 53 9.29 11.73 -14.51
CA THR A 53 10.33 11.09 -15.32
C THR A 53 10.92 9.84 -14.68
N VAL A 54 11.58 9.00 -15.47
CA VAL A 54 12.36 7.85 -14.98
C VAL A 54 13.79 8.34 -14.75
N LYS A 55 14.32 8.17 -13.54
CA LYS A 55 15.68 8.59 -13.20
C LYS A 55 16.71 7.99 -14.17
N GLY A 56 17.55 8.83 -14.75
CA GLY A 56 18.57 8.43 -15.73
C GLY A 56 18.03 8.12 -17.12
N ASN A 57 16.73 8.30 -17.36
CA ASN A 57 16.09 8.14 -18.65
C ASN A 57 15.06 9.26 -18.83
N GLU A 58 15.55 10.49 -18.77
CA GLU A 58 14.77 11.73 -18.73
C GLU A 58 14.81 12.42 -20.09
N SER A 59 13.71 13.04 -20.51
CA SER A 59 13.65 13.69 -21.83
C SER A 59 14.76 14.74 -21.96
N GLN A 60 15.49 14.71 -23.08
CA GLN A 60 16.58 15.65 -23.36
C GLN A 60 16.15 17.12 -23.29
N PHE A 61 14.88 17.42 -23.54
CA PHE A 61 14.35 18.79 -23.46
C PHE A 61 14.30 19.35 -22.03
N LEU A 62 14.45 18.50 -21.00
CA LEU A 62 14.54 18.97 -19.61
C LEU A 62 15.82 19.77 -19.34
N GLU A 63 16.91 19.47 -20.05
CA GLU A 63 18.19 20.18 -19.90
C GLU A 63 18.09 21.63 -20.40
N GLU A 64 17.16 21.90 -21.30
CA GLU A 64 16.91 23.23 -21.86
C GLU A 64 16.09 24.13 -20.93
N ILE A 65 15.36 23.57 -19.95
CA ILE A 65 14.51 24.35 -19.05
C ILE A 65 15.38 25.12 -18.05
N PRO A 66 15.19 26.45 -17.90
CA PRO A 66 15.93 27.24 -16.94
C PRO A 66 15.81 26.70 -15.50
N LYS A 67 16.96 26.45 -14.86
CA LYS A 67 17.04 25.86 -13.51
C LYS A 67 16.26 26.61 -12.43
N HIS A 68 16.08 27.92 -12.59
CA HIS A 68 15.34 28.76 -11.64
C HIS A 68 13.81 28.52 -11.65
N LEU A 69 13.29 27.84 -12.66
CA LEU A 69 11.88 27.43 -12.73
C LEU A 69 11.62 26.13 -11.97
N PHE A 70 12.67 25.38 -11.65
CA PHE A 70 12.57 24.22 -10.78
C PHE A 70 12.65 24.72 -9.35
N ASN A 71 11.61 24.49 -8.56
CA ASN A 71 11.66 24.62 -7.11
C ASN A 71 12.06 23.26 -6.52
N PRO A 72 13.34 23.02 -6.18
CA PRO A 72 13.77 21.78 -5.54
C PRO A 72 13.23 21.62 -4.10
N GLY A 73 12.47 22.61 -3.59
CA GLY A 73 11.94 22.65 -2.23
C GLY A 73 10.49 22.17 -2.08
N ASP A 74 9.77 21.92 -3.19
CA ASP A 74 8.49 21.25 -3.10
C ASP A 74 8.74 19.77 -2.78
N PRO A 75 8.02 19.20 -1.79
CA PRO A 75 8.23 17.82 -1.43
C PRO A 75 8.08 16.94 -2.67
N PRO A 76 8.91 15.89 -2.82
CA PRO A 76 8.76 14.97 -3.94
C PRO A 76 7.30 14.51 -4.00
N LEU A 77 6.75 14.32 -5.19
CA LEU A 77 5.37 13.85 -5.41
C LEU A 77 5.03 12.60 -4.56
N GLY A 78 6.04 11.86 -4.09
CA GLY A 78 5.93 10.79 -3.09
C GLY A 78 5.34 11.20 -1.74
N ALA A 79 5.32 12.49 -1.38
CA ALA A 79 4.60 12.99 -0.20
C ALA A 79 3.13 13.34 -0.48
N ILE A 80 2.75 13.47 -1.76
CA ILE A 80 1.38 13.75 -2.22
C ILE A 80 0.65 12.42 -2.55
N LEU A 81 1.40 11.34 -2.81
CA LEU A 81 0.86 9.99 -2.80
C LEU A 81 0.53 9.63 -1.35
N GLU A 82 -0.72 9.86 -0.95
CA GLU A 82 -1.32 9.16 0.19
C GLU A 82 -0.86 7.70 0.17
N GLU A 83 -0.45 7.19 1.33
CA GLU A 83 -0.07 5.79 1.52
C GLU A 83 -1.18 4.89 0.94
N LEU A 84 -0.97 4.41 -0.29
CA LEU A 84 -1.91 3.51 -0.93
C LEU A 84 -1.93 2.22 -0.12
N LYS A 85 -2.92 2.09 0.77
CA LYS A 85 -3.12 0.89 1.58
C LYS A 85 -3.35 -0.28 0.65
N THR A 86 -2.72 -1.41 0.95
CA THR A 86 -2.92 -2.67 0.24
C THR A 86 -3.68 -3.64 1.13
N CYS A 87 -4.48 -4.50 0.51
CA CYS A 87 -5.16 -5.57 1.23
C CYS A 87 -4.11 -6.57 1.75
N PRO A 88 -4.11 -6.91 3.06
CA PRO A 88 -3.11 -7.81 3.64
C PRO A 88 -3.24 -9.28 3.16
N GLU A 89 -4.31 -9.61 2.44
CA GLU A 89 -4.58 -10.97 1.97
C GLU A 89 -4.23 -11.19 0.48
N CYS A 90 -4.43 -10.18 -0.36
CA CYS A 90 -4.30 -10.33 -1.82
C CYS A 90 -3.57 -9.17 -2.52
N ASP A 91 -2.97 -8.26 -1.74
CA ASP A 91 -2.16 -7.13 -2.20
C ASP A 91 -2.89 -6.14 -3.14
N THR A 92 -4.22 -6.24 -3.25
CA THR A 92 -5.02 -5.30 -4.04
C THR A 92 -5.00 -3.92 -3.38
N GLN A 93 -4.86 -2.86 -4.17
CA GLN A 93 -4.95 -1.48 -3.69
C GLN A 93 -6.35 -1.20 -3.14
N ILE A 94 -6.42 -0.71 -1.91
CA ILE A 94 -7.65 -0.45 -1.18
C ILE A 94 -7.68 1.01 -0.70
N ASN A 95 -8.88 1.58 -0.69
CA ASN A 95 -9.10 2.91 -0.14
C ASN A 95 -9.53 2.80 1.33
N GLU A 96 -9.18 3.79 2.16
CA GLU A 96 -9.60 3.88 3.56
C GLU A 96 -11.11 3.83 3.76
N SER A 97 -11.91 4.18 2.76
CA SER A 97 -13.37 4.13 2.84
C SER A 97 -13.93 2.70 2.82
N TYR A 98 -13.19 1.72 2.29
CA TYR A 98 -13.69 0.35 2.09
C TYR A 98 -13.86 -0.43 3.39
N THR A 99 -15.00 -1.11 3.51
CA THR A 99 -15.28 -2.06 4.61
C THR A 99 -14.76 -3.46 4.27
N PHE A 100 -14.76 -3.83 2.99
CA PHE A 100 -14.28 -5.12 2.47
C PHE A 100 -13.41 -4.91 1.23
N CYS A 101 -12.45 -5.79 1.01
CA CYS A 101 -11.62 -5.81 -0.18
C CYS A 101 -12.46 -6.20 -1.41
N PRO A 102 -12.44 -5.42 -2.50
CA PRO A 102 -13.22 -5.70 -3.70
C PRO A 102 -12.70 -6.92 -4.50
N SER A 103 -11.47 -7.35 -4.27
CA SER A 103 -10.83 -8.44 -5.01
C SER A 103 -11.01 -9.80 -4.32
N CYS A 104 -10.79 -9.89 -3.01
CA CYS A 104 -10.83 -11.16 -2.27
C CYS A 104 -11.93 -11.23 -1.19
N GLY A 105 -12.65 -10.14 -0.92
CA GLY A 105 -13.68 -10.09 0.12
C GLY A 105 -13.16 -9.96 1.56
N PHE A 106 -11.85 -9.79 1.77
CA PHE A 106 -11.26 -9.61 3.10
C PHE A 106 -11.85 -8.40 3.84
N LYS A 107 -12.19 -8.55 5.12
CA LYS A 107 -12.74 -7.47 5.94
C LYS A 107 -11.66 -6.48 6.37
N LEU A 108 -11.82 -5.20 6.01
CA LEU A 108 -10.83 -4.14 6.24
C LEU A 108 -11.14 -3.27 7.45
N LYS A 109 -12.40 -3.20 7.87
CA LYS A 109 -12.83 -2.43 9.05
C LYS A 109 -13.53 -3.33 10.04
N PHE A 110 -13.13 -3.22 11.30
CA PHE A 110 -13.73 -3.95 12.41
C PHE A 110 -14.54 -3.01 13.31
N THR A 111 -15.65 -3.52 13.82
CA THR A 111 -16.52 -2.82 14.76
C THR A 111 -15.88 -2.77 16.15
N GLU A 112 -16.29 -1.79 16.97
CA GLU A 112 -15.80 -1.70 18.35
C GLU A 112 -16.18 -2.93 19.19
N LYS A 113 -17.28 -3.62 18.87
CA LYS A 113 -17.64 -4.90 19.51
C LYS A 113 -16.61 -5.99 19.22
N GLU A 114 -16.21 -6.14 17.96
CA GLU A 114 -15.19 -7.12 17.56
C GLU A 114 -13.85 -6.82 18.22
N LYS A 115 -13.46 -5.55 18.26
CA LYS A 115 -12.28 -5.11 18.99
C LYS A 115 -12.34 -5.43 20.47
N GLN A 116 -13.47 -5.14 21.12
CA GLN A 116 -13.66 -5.37 22.56
C GLN A 116 -13.51 -6.86 22.91
N VAL A 117 -14.05 -7.76 22.09
CA VAL A 117 -13.90 -9.21 22.32
C VAL A 117 -12.43 -9.65 22.37
N VAL A 118 -11.55 -9.06 21.56
CA VAL A 118 -10.11 -9.39 21.60
C VAL A 118 -9.47 -8.88 22.89
N LEU A 119 -9.90 -7.71 23.39
CA LEU A 119 -9.42 -7.17 24.65
C LEU A 119 -9.92 -7.99 25.84
N ASP A 120 -11.21 -8.32 25.87
CA ASP A 120 -11.82 -9.16 26.91
C ASP A 120 -11.14 -10.54 26.95
N ALA A 121 -10.85 -11.13 25.78
CA ALA A 121 -10.11 -12.39 25.72
C ALA A 121 -8.71 -12.28 26.35
N LEU A 122 -8.00 -11.15 26.17
CA LEU A 122 -6.71 -10.93 26.81
C LEU A 122 -6.81 -10.75 28.32
N GLU A 123 -7.94 -10.28 28.85
CA GLU A 123 -8.20 -10.22 30.31
C GLU A 123 -8.52 -11.60 30.89
N GLU A 124 -9.29 -12.43 30.18
CA GLU A 124 -9.69 -13.76 30.64
C GLU A 124 -8.54 -14.77 30.68
N ILE A 125 -7.56 -14.64 29.78
CA ILE A 125 -6.49 -15.63 29.64
C ILE A 125 -5.47 -15.45 30.79
N PRO A 126 -5.18 -16.50 31.59
CA PRO A 126 -4.30 -16.41 32.76
C PRO A 126 -2.80 -16.32 32.42
N PHE A 127 -2.45 -16.10 31.15
CA PHE A 127 -1.08 -15.96 30.66
C PHE A 127 -1.04 -14.99 29.48
N THR A 128 0.14 -14.56 29.07
CA THR A 128 0.33 -13.65 27.93
C THR A 128 0.39 -14.44 26.62
N PRO A 129 -0.66 -14.47 25.78
CA PRO A 129 -0.66 -15.25 24.56
C PRO A 129 0.16 -14.57 23.44
N GLY A 130 0.66 -15.38 22.51
CA GLY A 130 1.18 -14.86 21.25
C GLY A 130 0.04 -14.60 20.25
N ARG A 131 0.28 -13.72 19.26
CA ARG A 131 -0.68 -13.36 18.19
C ARG A 131 -1.30 -14.57 17.48
N ASN A 132 -0.47 -15.56 17.14
CA ASN A 132 -0.93 -16.78 16.46
C ASN A 132 -1.75 -17.70 17.39
N TRP A 133 -1.45 -17.71 18.68
CA TRP A 133 -2.22 -18.50 19.64
C TRP A 133 -3.58 -17.85 19.88
N LEU A 134 -3.61 -16.53 20.11
CA LEU A 134 -4.85 -15.77 20.32
C LEU A 134 -5.81 -15.88 19.13
N SER A 135 -5.29 -15.78 17.90
CA SER A 135 -6.13 -15.98 16.70
C SER A 135 -6.70 -17.40 16.59
N LYS A 136 -5.95 -18.45 16.97
CA LYS A 136 -6.47 -19.83 17.00
C LYS A 136 -7.57 -20.00 18.05
N TYR A 137 -7.35 -19.49 19.26
CA TYR A 137 -8.33 -19.50 20.36
C TYR A 137 -9.65 -18.82 19.96
N LEU A 138 -9.55 -17.61 19.41
CA LEU A 138 -10.69 -16.83 18.96
C LEU A 138 -11.44 -17.45 17.78
N CYS A 139 -10.74 -18.11 16.85
CA CYS A 139 -11.36 -18.87 15.76
C CYS A 139 -11.91 -20.24 16.19
N GLY A 140 -11.72 -20.66 17.45
CA GLY A 140 -12.18 -21.97 17.94
C GLY A 140 -11.42 -23.16 17.32
N LYS A 141 -10.26 -22.90 16.70
CA LYS A 141 -9.48 -23.95 16.04
C LYS A 141 -8.59 -24.65 17.06
N ASN A 142 -8.94 -25.89 17.37
CA ASN A 142 -8.14 -26.78 18.21
C ASN A 142 -6.79 -27.08 17.54
N GLY A 143 -5.73 -26.43 18.00
CA GLY A 143 -4.37 -26.95 17.88
C GLY A 143 -3.92 -27.55 19.21
N ASP A 144 -2.92 -28.41 19.19
CA ASP A 144 -2.38 -29.09 20.39
C ASP A 144 -2.12 -28.11 21.54
N ASP A 145 -1.60 -26.91 21.23
CA ASP A 145 -1.29 -25.84 22.19
C ASP A 145 -2.50 -25.23 22.92
N VAL A 146 -3.72 -25.34 22.37
CA VAL A 146 -4.94 -24.77 22.95
C VAL A 146 -5.63 -25.81 23.84
N GLN A 147 -5.63 -27.08 23.42
CA GLN A 147 -6.20 -28.18 24.20
C GLN A 147 -5.39 -28.47 25.47
N GLU A 148 -4.05 -28.35 25.42
CA GLU A 148 -3.20 -28.53 26.61
C GLU A 148 -3.59 -27.60 27.77
N LYS A 149 -4.08 -26.40 27.45
CA LYS A 149 -4.34 -25.37 28.47
C LYS A 149 -5.75 -25.42 29.07
N HIS A 150 -6.65 -26.27 28.58
CA HIS A 150 -8.02 -26.43 29.09
C HIS A 150 -8.81 -25.12 29.21
N ILE A 151 -8.55 -24.14 28.34
CA ILE A 151 -9.27 -22.87 28.35
C ILE A 151 -10.36 -22.94 27.29
N HIS A 152 -11.58 -23.26 27.73
CA HIS A 152 -12.80 -23.04 26.97
C HIS A 152 -13.60 -21.94 27.67
N GLY A 153 -13.13 -20.70 27.54
CA GLY A 153 -13.85 -19.53 28.02
C GLY A 153 -15.03 -19.18 27.09
N GLU A 154 -15.87 -18.23 27.52
CA GLU A 154 -17.05 -17.80 26.75
C GLU A 154 -16.68 -17.23 25.36
N LEU A 155 -15.47 -16.70 25.23
CA LEU A 155 -14.96 -16.09 24.00
C LEU A 155 -14.24 -17.07 23.06
N PHE A 156 -14.07 -18.33 23.46
CA PHE A 156 -13.50 -19.36 22.59
C PHE A 156 -14.41 -19.60 21.38
N GLY A 157 -13.88 -19.48 20.16
CA GLY A 157 -14.66 -19.67 18.94
C GLY A 157 -15.58 -18.51 18.56
N TYR A 158 -15.53 -17.38 19.26
CA TYR A 158 -16.35 -16.20 18.92
C TYR A 158 -16.20 -15.76 17.45
N PHE A 159 -15.00 -15.93 16.88
CA PHE A 159 -14.66 -15.59 15.51
C PHE A 159 -14.59 -16.82 14.58
N GLU A 160 -15.38 -17.87 14.82
CA GLU A 160 -15.40 -19.08 13.98
C GLU A 160 -15.66 -18.77 12.48
N HIS A 161 -16.51 -17.78 12.20
CA HIS A 161 -16.83 -17.37 10.82
C HIS A 161 -15.73 -16.55 10.14
N PHE A 162 -14.71 -16.12 10.88
CA PHE A 162 -13.64 -15.30 10.35
C PHE A 162 -12.47 -16.17 9.93
N SER A 163 -11.80 -15.75 8.85
CA SER A 163 -10.52 -16.35 8.51
C SER A 163 -9.49 -16.01 9.60
N LYS A 164 -8.50 -16.89 9.77
CA LYS A 164 -7.38 -16.67 10.69
C LYS A 164 -6.67 -15.34 10.41
N ASN A 165 -6.46 -15.03 9.13
CA ASN A 165 -5.78 -13.81 8.69
C ASN A 165 -6.59 -12.56 9.04
N THR A 166 -7.92 -12.65 9.00
CA THR A 166 -8.81 -11.56 9.38
C THR A 166 -8.73 -11.26 10.88
N VAL A 167 -8.76 -12.28 11.75
CA VAL A 167 -8.58 -12.09 13.20
C VAL A 167 -7.19 -11.55 13.53
N ILE A 168 -6.18 -12.00 12.78
CA ILE A 168 -4.82 -11.49 12.88
C ILE A 168 -4.75 -9.98 12.54
N ALA A 169 -5.40 -9.54 11.46
CA ALA A 169 -5.42 -8.13 11.09
C ALA A 169 -6.18 -7.28 12.12
N LEU A 170 -7.23 -7.82 12.74
CA LEU A 170 -7.90 -7.16 13.87
C LEU A 170 -6.95 -6.96 15.06
N ILE A 171 -6.14 -7.97 15.40
CA ILE A 171 -5.12 -7.85 16.46
C ILE A 171 -4.07 -6.78 16.07
N ASP A 172 -3.63 -6.75 14.81
CA ASP A 172 -2.66 -5.74 14.35
C ASP A 172 -3.22 -4.33 14.43
N GLN A 173 -4.49 -4.13 14.03
CA GLN A 173 -5.15 -2.84 14.17
C GLN A 173 -5.20 -2.39 15.64
N LEU A 174 -5.38 -3.30 16.60
CA LEU A 174 -5.35 -2.97 18.03
C LEU A 174 -3.95 -2.63 18.55
N ILE A 175 -2.90 -3.17 17.92
CA ILE A 175 -1.50 -2.81 18.22
C ILE A 175 -1.21 -1.41 17.67
N GLU A 176 -1.65 -1.11 16.44
CA GLU A 176 -1.52 0.22 15.81
C GLU A 176 -2.31 1.30 16.57
N GLU A 177 -3.50 0.97 17.09
CA GLU A 177 -4.31 1.84 17.96
C GLU A 177 -3.75 1.96 19.39
N GLU A 178 -2.59 1.36 19.68
CA GLU A 178 -1.92 1.31 20.98
C GLU A 178 -2.79 0.76 22.14
N LYS A 179 -3.79 -0.09 21.84
CA LYS A 179 -4.61 -0.77 22.85
C LYS A 179 -3.94 -2.04 23.39
N ILE A 180 -3.10 -2.68 22.56
CA ILE A 180 -2.34 -3.89 22.89
C ILE A 180 -0.85 -3.61 22.68
N GLU A 181 -0.02 -4.03 23.63
CA GLU A 181 1.43 -3.98 23.51
C GLU A 181 2.00 -5.36 23.14
N LYS A 182 2.92 -5.37 22.17
CA LYS A 182 3.70 -6.55 21.78
C LYS A 182 5.10 -6.46 22.40
N PHE A 183 5.53 -7.51 23.09
CA PHE A 183 6.87 -7.59 23.69
C PHE A 183 7.45 -9.01 23.61
N GLU A 184 8.75 -9.15 23.86
CA GLU A 184 9.43 -10.45 23.85
C GLU A 184 9.58 -11.01 25.25
N ARG A 185 9.20 -12.28 25.44
CA ARG A 185 9.40 -13.03 26.67
C ARG A 185 10.07 -14.36 26.34
N ASN A 186 11.26 -14.60 26.89
CA ASN A 186 12.05 -15.82 26.65
C ASN A 186 12.22 -16.14 25.14
N SER A 187 12.49 -15.12 24.32
CA SER A 187 12.61 -15.21 22.84
C SER A 187 11.31 -15.48 22.07
N TYR A 188 10.15 -15.37 22.71
CA TYR A 188 8.84 -15.50 22.05
C TYR A 188 8.05 -14.19 22.09
N PRO A 189 7.45 -13.76 20.97
CA PRO A 189 6.60 -12.57 20.93
C PRO A 189 5.25 -12.84 21.59
N VAL A 190 4.91 -12.03 22.59
CA VAL A 190 3.68 -12.12 23.38
C VAL A 190 2.93 -10.79 23.40
N LEU A 191 1.64 -10.87 23.68
CA LEU A 191 0.72 -9.73 23.73
C LEU A 191 0.24 -9.50 25.16
N LYS A 192 0.12 -8.23 25.55
CA LYS A 192 -0.53 -7.78 26.78
C LYS A 192 -1.39 -6.56 26.50
N LEU A 193 -2.40 -6.33 27.33
CA LEU A 193 -3.12 -5.06 27.33
C LEU A 193 -2.19 -3.94 27.76
N ARG A 194 -2.39 -2.76 27.18
CA ARG A 194 -1.70 -1.56 27.62
C ARG A 194 -2.36 -1.05 28.90
N ASP A 195 -1.57 -0.89 29.96
CA ASP A 195 -2.08 -0.35 31.22
C ASP A 195 -2.58 1.08 30.99
N ARG A 196 -3.89 1.31 31.23
CA ARG A 196 -4.43 2.66 31.36
C ARG A 196 -3.96 3.22 32.70
N GLY A 197 -2.83 3.92 32.70
CA GLY A 197 -2.37 4.71 33.84
C GLY A 197 -3.36 5.81 34.21
#